data_AF-A0A8T4NKK4-F1
#
_entry.id   AF-A0A8T4NKK4-F1
#
_cell.length_a   1.000
_cell.length_b   1.000
_cell.length_c   1.000
_cell.angle_alpha   90.00
_cell.angle_beta   90.00
_cell.angle_gamma   90.00
#
_symmetry.space_group_name_H-M   'P 1'
#
loop_
_entity.id
_entity.type
_entity.pdbx_description
1 polymer ?
#
loop_
_entity_poly.entity_id
_entity_poly.type
_entity_poly.pdbx_seq_one_letter_code
_entity_poly.pdbx_strand_id
1 'polypeptide(L)'
;MAVNIHNLIAAIRPDLYCDKSDRELIKKVKEVAAKEGYLKAAEIAKPRETEPMDLVEIQFKSPAEKHGLKSPAQKNVLIYDSTSEGLEPTYFWIIDKMSEEYKKTEKLIDNFVSSPGSGHFSEMNMKATKMQEEGMKLLGSANQVIKSILSLIYDLKEFKIRLALYNDYHSEDKTKKNSALLSLKQIWMDTVDVKRGPTALKGLIQQFDYVTVIDAFMSAESLEHVTKSEREGGLDLNDRVRRIIQQRVGEFFRWIDESERELRKRYQIERTYLKSQVSTVKLYARWAKPYLRAAQKLEQNANPESWSGSFAAGLVSAFNTSILELVLMGTAPYSPDADIAQGDLPKIAGDKKLRKYASLVLVEFHFRSIPERTNQGGYGFRGRIEIIFSGYGLNEDEIKIFKSALLKDDLKDVLQLVEGATGESLEVMMKDIDEFMKEDEKKESKEEKKSGDVNPFSELLSIFKPNKEESKEEKKEEKSEKKEEFNDKKIIPKDSQVEELLRSQAIIGARRRAYRLYDLYKKSKGLFTVPDLV
;
A
#
# COMPACT_ATOMS: atom_id res chain seq x y z
N MET A 1 -5.03 -16.79 -2.42
CA MET A 1 -5.31 -16.40 -3.82
C MET A 1 -6.58 -17.08 -4.28
N ALA A 2 -7.61 -16.29 -4.53
CA ALA A 2 -8.89 -16.80 -5.03
C ALA A 2 -8.89 -16.98 -6.56
N VAL A 3 -8.04 -16.22 -7.27
CA VAL A 3 -8.09 -16.11 -8.74
C VAL A 3 -7.00 -16.94 -9.43
N ASN A 4 -7.41 -17.83 -10.34
CA ASN A 4 -6.51 -18.61 -11.19
C ASN A 4 -5.72 -17.70 -12.16
N ILE A 5 -4.38 -17.86 -12.22
CA ILE A 5 -3.47 -17.03 -13.04
C ILE A 5 -3.83 -17.06 -14.53
N HIS A 6 -4.19 -18.22 -15.07
CA HIS A 6 -4.57 -18.35 -16.48
C HIS A 6 -5.90 -17.65 -16.77
N ASN A 7 -6.85 -17.71 -15.85
CA ASN A 7 -8.10 -16.96 -15.98
C ASN A 7 -7.84 -15.46 -15.94
N LEU A 8 -6.88 -15.00 -15.11
CA LEU A 8 -6.48 -13.60 -15.07
C LEU A 8 -5.85 -13.14 -16.39
N ILE A 9 -4.96 -13.94 -17.00
CA ILE A 9 -4.41 -13.65 -18.32
C ILE A 9 -5.52 -13.61 -19.39
N ALA A 10 -6.48 -14.55 -19.32
CA ALA A 10 -7.66 -14.56 -20.17
C ALA A 10 -8.55 -13.33 -19.96
N ALA A 11 -8.69 -12.84 -18.73
CA ALA A 11 -9.45 -11.63 -18.42
C ALA A 11 -8.77 -10.34 -18.90
N ILE A 12 -7.44 -10.29 -18.86
CA ILE A 12 -6.65 -9.14 -19.32
C ILE A 12 -6.72 -9.01 -20.84
N ARG A 13 -6.61 -10.12 -21.58
CA ARG A 13 -6.71 -10.12 -23.05
C ARG A 13 -7.67 -11.20 -23.56
N PRO A 14 -8.99 -10.98 -23.41
CA PRO A 14 -9.98 -12.02 -23.68
C PRO A 14 -10.13 -12.35 -25.17
N ASP A 15 -9.81 -11.42 -26.07
CA ASP A 15 -9.84 -11.70 -27.52
C ASP A 15 -8.83 -12.78 -27.95
N LEU A 16 -7.76 -12.97 -27.16
CA LEU A 16 -6.65 -13.84 -27.52
C LEU A 16 -6.62 -15.11 -26.66
N TYR A 17 -6.75 -14.95 -25.34
CA TYR A 17 -6.53 -16.02 -24.37
C TYR A 17 -7.82 -16.58 -23.76
N CYS A 18 -9.00 -15.99 -24.01
CA CYS A 18 -10.28 -16.56 -23.59
C CYS A 18 -10.80 -17.55 -24.66
N ASP A 19 -11.61 -18.52 -24.24
CA ASP A 19 -12.23 -19.48 -25.13
C ASP A 19 -13.06 -18.78 -26.23
N LYS A 20 -12.75 -19.09 -27.48
CA LYS A 20 -13.38 -18.50 -28.68
C LYS A 20 -14.71 -19.14 -29.03
N SER A 21 -15.03 -20.30 -28.44
CA SER A 21 -16.30 -21.01 -28.65
C SER A 21 -17.50 -20.18 -28.18
N ASP A 22 -17.31 -19.32 -27.17
CA ASP A 22 -18.34 -18.50 -26.55
C ASP A 22 -18.05 -16.99 -26.72
N ARG A 23 -18.62 -16.39 -27.78
CA ARG A 23 -18.49 -14.96 -28.06
C ARG A 23 -19.21 -14.08 -27.03
N GLU A 24 -20.24 -14.59 -26.36
CA GLU A 24 -20.96 -13.86 -25.31
C GLU A 24 -20.11 -13.77 -24.05
N LEU A 25 -19.39 -14.83 -23.71
CA LEU A 25 -18.43 -14.85 -22.62
C LEU A 25 -17.35 -13.78 -22.79
N ILE A 26 -16.75 -13.65 -23.97
CA ILE A 26 -15.72 -12.64 -24.25
C ILE A 26 -16.28 -11.22 -24.04
N LYS A 27 -17.50 -10.94 -24.50
CA LYS A 27 -18.16 -9.64 -24.28
C LYS A 27 -18.38 -9.38 -22.79
N LYS A 28 -18.92 -10.38 -22.08
CA LYS A 28 -19.19 -10.29 -20.64
C LYS A 28 -17.91 -10.05 -19.83
N VAL A 29 -16.83 -10.77 -20.13
CA VAL A 29 -15.51 -10.59 -19.48
C VAL A 29 -15.00 -9.16 -19.68
N LYS A 30 -15.11 -8.61 -20.89
CA LYS A 30 -14.71 -7.22 -21.17
C LYS A 30 -15.55 -6.20 -20.40
N GLU A 31 -16.86 -6.41 -20.34
CA GLU A 31 -17.77 -5.53 -19.60
C GLU A 31 -17.47 -5.54 -18.10
N VAL A 32 -17.26 -6.71 -17.52
CA VAL A 32 -16.90 -6.86 -16.10
C VAL A 32 -15.53 -6.26 -15.83
N ALA A 33 -14.54 -6.48 -16.70
CA ALA A 33 -13.21 -5.88 -16.55
C ALA A 33 -13.28 -4.34 -16.53
N ALA A 34 -14.11 -3.74 -17.39
CA ALA A 34 -14.30 -2.30 -17.47
C ALA A 34 -15.03 -1.71 -16.24
N LYS A 35 -16.09 -2.38 -15.77
CA LYS A 35 -16.94 -1.88 -14.67
C LYS A 35 -16.36 -2.18 -13.30
N GLU A 36 -15.91 -3.42 -13.11
CA GLU A 36 -15.61 -4.00 -11.79
C GLU A 36 -14.14 -4.40 -11.62
N GLY A 37 -13.36 -4.42 -12.71
CA GLY A 37 -11.92 -4.69 -12.70
C GLY A 37 -11.56 -6.13 -13.09
N TYR A 38 -10.27 -6.35 -13.35
CA TYR A 38 -9.75 -7.61 -13.92
C TYR A 38 -9.85 -8.82 -12.99
N LEU A 39 -9.81 -8.64 -11.66
CA LEU A 39 -9.95 -9.75 -10.70
C LEU A 39 -11.32 -10.42 -10.81
N LYS A 40 -12.40 -9.63 -10.81
CA LYS A 40 -13.76 -10.15 -11.00
C LYS A 40 -14.00 -10.67 -12.41
N ALA A 41 -13.36 -10.08 -13.41
CA ALA A 41 -13.42 -10.59 -14.77
C ALA A 41 -12.74 -11.96 -14.90
N ALA A 42 -11.72 -12.24 -14.08
CA ALA A 42 -11.02 -13.52 -14.05
C ALA A 42 -11.85 -14.64 -13.38
N GLU A 43 -12.79 -14.32 -12.49
CA GLU A 43 -13.72 -15.33 -11.93
C GLU A 43 -14.62 -15.96 -13.00
N ILE A 44 -14.93 -15.22 -14.07
CA ILE A 44 -15.77 -15.70 -15.17
C ILE A 44 -14.98 -16.10 -16.42
N ALA A 45 -13.72 -15.65 -16.56
CA ALA A 45 -12.92 -15.92 -17.74
C ALA A 45 -12.52 -17.39 -17.82
N LYS A 46 -12.63 -17.98 -19.02
CA LYS A 46 -12.19 -19.35 -19.30
C LYS A 46 -11.00 -19.32 -20.26
N PRO A 47 -9.81 -19.82 -19.88
CA PRO A 47 -8.65 -19.81 -20.73
C PRO A 47 -8.86 -20.74 -21.93
N ARG A 48 -8.37 -20.31 -23.10
CA ARG A 48 -8.40 -21.09 -24.34
C ARG A 48 -7.49 -22.32 -24.21
N GLU A 49 -7.97 -23.48 -24.68
CA GLU A 49 -7.13 -24.68 -24.76
C GLU A 49 -5.93 -24.49 -25.69
N THR A 50 -4.80 -25.08 -25.30
CA THR A 50 -3.55 -24.96 -26.05
C THR A 50 -3.55 -25.92 -27.24
N GLU A 51 -3.57 -25.36 -28.46
CA GLU A 51 -3.38 -26.14 -29.68
C GLU A 51 -1.89 -26.44 -29.91
N PRO A 52 -1.53 -27.67 -30.31
CA PRO A 52 -0.16 -28.02 -30.63
C PRO A 52 0.32 -27.17 -31.81
N MET A 53 1.58 -26.77 -31.74
CA MET A 53 2.22 -25.92 -32.74
C MET A 53 3.61 -26.46 -32.98
N ASP A 54 3.90 -26.83 -34.22
CA ASP A 54 5.25 -27.22 -34.62
C ASP A 54 6.13 -25.96 -34.74
N LEU A 55 7.07 -25.80 -33.80
CA LEU A 55 7.95 -24.64 -33.77
C LEU A 55 9.06 -24.72 -34.81
N VAL A 56 9.38 -25.92 -35.36
CA VAL A 56 10.33 -26.10 -36.47
C VAL A 56 9.71 -25.61 -37.75
N GLU A 57 8.50 -26.08 -38.08
CA GLU A 57 7.83 -25.66 -39.32
C GLU A 57 7.58 -24.16 -39.38
N ILE A 58 7.36 -23.52 -38.23
CA ILE A 58 7.10 -22.07 -38.16
C ILE A 58 8.33 -21.23 -38.44
N GLN A 59 9.54 -21.75 -38.20
CA GLN A 59 10.78 -21.05 -38.61
C GLN A 59 10.82 -20.81 -40.13
N PHE A 60 10.14 -21.65 -40.91
CA PHE A 60 10.12 -21.57 -42.38
C PHE A 60 8.86 -20.87 -42.93
N LYS A 61 7.95 -20.40 -42.08
CA LYS A 61 6.69 -19.75 -42.48
C LYS A 61 6.79 -18.23 -42.35
N SER A 62 6.08 -17.51 -43.23
CA SER A 62 6.12 -16.05 -43.21
C SER A 62 5.56 -15.46 -41.91
N PRO A 63 6.26 -14.51 -41.27
CA PRO A 63 5.76 -13.73 -40.14
C PRO A 63 4.41 -13.03 -40.38
N ALA A 64 4.11 -12.68 -41.64
CA ALA A 64 2.88 -12.01 -42.03
C ALA A 64 1.62 -12.84 -41.76
N GLU A 65 1.75 -14.17 -41.68
CA GLU A 65 0.64 -15.10 -41.42
C GLU A 65 0.22 -15.17 -39.94
N LYS A 66 0.94 -14.45 -39.06
CA LYS A 66 0.62 -14.29 -37.63
C LYS A 66 0.33 -15.61 -36.92
N HIS A 67 1.14 -16.65 -37.20
CA HIS A 67 0.93 -17.99 -36.66
C HIS A 67 0.84 -18.03 -35.13
N GLY A 68 1.58 -17.16 -34.43
CA GLY A 68 1.50 -17.03 -32.98
C GLY A 68 0.10 -16.67 -32.47
N LEU A 69 -0.68 -15.90 -33.20
CA LEU A 69 -2.07 -15.55 -32.79
C LEU A 69 -3.04 -16.72 -32.97
N LYS A 70 -2.72 -17.70 -33.82
CA LYS A 70 -3.55 -18.89 -34.04
C LYS A 70 -3.49 -19.80 -32.82
N SER A 71 -2.29 -20.07 -32.31
CA SER A 71 -2.09 -20.78 -31.03
C SER A 71 -1.29 -19.90 -30.04
N PRO A 72 -1.99 -19.08 -29.23
CA PRO A 72 -1.36 -18.02 -28.46
C PRO A 72 -0.70 -18.47 -27.16
N ALA A 73 -0.94 -19.72 -26.72
CA ALA A 73 -0.40 -20.25 -25.47
C ALA A 73 0.26 -21.62 -25.67
N GLN A 74 1.43 -21.81 -25.05
CA GLN A 74 2.08 -23.12 -24.89
C GLN A 74 1.76 -23.67 -23.51
N LYS A 75 1.51 -24.98 -23.40
CA LYS A 75 1.44 -25.70 -22.14
C LYS A 75 2.15 -27.04 -22.28
N ASN A 76 3.18 -27.27 -21.48
CA ASN A 76 3.86 -28.56 -21.36
C ASN A 76 3.73 -29.06 -19.94
N VAL A 77 3.29 -30.30 -19.77
CA VAL A 77 3.06 -30.91 -18.45
C VAL A 77 4.08 -32.03 -18.25
N LEU A 78 4.74 -32.02 -17.10
CA LEU A 78 5.62 -33.08 -16.66
C LEU A 78 5.11 -33.61 -15.31
N ILE A 79 4.77 -34.89 -15.27
CA ILE A 79 4.32 -35.57 -14.04
C ILE A 79 5.25 -36.74 -13.80
N TYR A 80 5.84 -36.80 -12.62
CA TYR A 80 6.58 -37.97 -12.17
C TYR A 80 6.49 -38.12 -10.65
N ASP A 81 6.74 -39.33 -10.19
CA ASP A 81 6.84 -39.65 -8.78
C ASP A 81 8.31 -39.90 -8.45
N SER A 82 8.82 -39.25 -7.41
CA SER A 82 10.18 -39.49 -6.93
C SER A 82 10.15 -39.65 -5.42
N THR A 83 10.41 -40.87 -4.97
CA THR A 83 10.49 -41.20 -3.55
C THR A 83 11.81 -40.74 -2.92
N SER A 84 12.84 -40.50 -3.72
CA SER A 84 14.18 -40.11 -3.29
C SER A 84 14.45 -38.62 -3.43
N GLU A 85 13.78 -37.92 -4.36
CA GLU A 85 14.02 -36.50 -4.63
C GLU A 85 12.94 -35.61 -4.01
N GLY A 86 13.38 -34.59 -3.27
CA GLY A 86 12.48 -33.57 -2.71
C GLY A 86 12.09 -32.51 -3.73
N LEU A 87 11.07 -31.71 -3.39
CA LEU A 87 10.66 -30.55 -4.20
C LEU A 87 11.79 -29.51 -4.34
N GLU A 88 12.59 -29.33 -3.29
CA GLU A 88 13.63 -28.29 -3.22
C GLU A 88 14.67 -28.39 -4.35
N PRO A 89 15.37 -29.53 -4.58
CA PRO A 89 16.28 -29.66 -5.73
C PRO A 89 15.64 -29.35 -7.08
N THR A 90 14.40 -29.78 -7.28
CA THR A 90 13.64 -29.54 -8.51
C THR A 90 13.34 -28.04 -8.69
N TYR A 91 12.86 -27.39 -7.64
CA TYR A 91 12.56 -25.96 -7.62
C TYR A 91 13.83 -25.13 -7.87
N PHE A 92 14.91 -25.40 -7.13
CA PHE A 92 16.17 -24.65 -7.24
C PHE A 92 16.81 -24.79 -8.61
N TRP A 93 16.81 -25.98 -9.21
CA TRP A 93 17.30 -26.15 -10.57
C TRP A 93 16.54 -25.28 -11.57
N ILE A 94 15.20 -25.23 -11.47
CA ILE A 94 14.38 -24.49 -12.43
C ILE A 94 14.52 -22.98 -12.22
N ILE A 95 14.49 -22.48 -10.97
CA ILE A 95 14.64 -21.05 -10.71
C ILE A 95 16.03 -20.55 -11.11
N ASP A 96 17.09 -21.34 -10.90
CA ASP A 96 18.45 -20.99 -11.32
C ASP A 96 18.51 -20.90 -12.85
N LYS A 97 17.96 -21.92 -13.55
CA LYS A 97 17.90 -21.91 -15.01
C LYS A 97 17.07 -20.75 -15.56
N MET A 98 15.96 -20.41 -14.92
CA MET A 98 15.17 -19.23 -15.29
C MET A 98 15.94 -17.94 -15.03
N SER A 99 16.68 -17.84 -13.92
CA SER A 99 17.48 -16.64 -13.61
C SER A 99 18.61 -16.42 -14.61
N GLU A 100 19.13 -17.48 -15.23
CA GLU A 100 20.08 -17.38 -16.36
C GLU A 100 19.43 -16.95 -17.68
N GLU A 101 18.24 -17.48 -17.99
CA GLU A 101 17.61 -17.30 -19.31
C GLU A 101 16.70 -16.06 -19.44
N TYR A 102 16.16 -15.57 -18.33
CA TYR A 102 15.22 -14.45 -18.32
C TYR A 102 15.85 -13.23 -17.64
N LYS A 103 15.51 -12.02 -18.13
CA LYS A 103 16.00 -10.78 -17.55
C LYS A 103 15.50 -10.59 -16.12
N LYS A 104 14.29 -11.08 -15.83
CA LYS A 104 13.68 -11.00 -14.51
C LYS A 104 12.87 -12.26 -14.23
N THR A 105 13.20 -12.90 -13.11
CA THR A 105 12.51 -14.06 -12.56
C THR A 105 11.90 -13.68 -11.21
N GLU A 106 10.61 -13.90 -11.05
CA GLU A 106 9.84 -13.56 -9.84
C GLU A 106 9.02 -14.76 -9.38
N LYS A 107 8.88 -14.96 -8.07
CA LYS A 107 7.92 -15.90 -7.49
C LYS A 107 6.58 -15.20 -7.32
N LEU A 108 5.54 -15.74 -7.94
CA LEU A 108 4.18 -15.20 -7.89
C LEU A 108 3.33 -15.85 -6.81
N ILE A 109 3.39 -17.18 -6.69
CA ILE A 109 2.61 -17.95 -5.72
C ILE A 109 3.55 -18.79 -4.87
N ASP A 110 3.27 -18.79 -3.58
CA ASP A 110 3.87 -19.67 -2.58
C ASP A 110 2.77 -20.04 -1.59
N ASN A 111 2.03 -21.09 -1.93
CA ASN A 111 0.89 -21.55 -1.15
C ASN A 111 1.13 -23.00 -0.72
N PHE A 112 0.57 -23.35 0.42
CA PHE A 112 0.56 -24.73 0.89
C PHE A 112 -0.74 -25.05 1.60
N VAL A 113 -1.14 -26.31 1.52
CA VAL A 113 -2.27 -26.84 2.27
C VAL A 113 -1.88 -28.18 2.83
N SER A 114 -2.07 -28.35 4.13
CA SER A 114 -1.84 -29.61 4.81
C SER A 114 -3.16 -30.20 5.28
N SER A 115 -3.26 -31.51 5.33
CA SER A 115 -4.46 -32.16 5.84
C SER A 115 -4.63 -31.81 7.34
N PRO A 116 -5.86 -31.53 7.82
CA PRO A 116 -6.11 -31.18 9.20
C PRO A 116 -5.54 -32.16 10.25
N GLY A 117 -5.49 -33.46 9.93
CA GLY A 117 -4.92 -34.50 10.79
C GLY A 117 -3.39 -34.60 10.77
N SER A 118 -2.70 -33.84 9.92
CA SER A 118 -1.23 -33.90 9.81
C SER A 118 -0.53 -33.13 10.94
N GLY A 119 0.66 -33.60 11.34
CA GLY A 119 1.49 -32.87 12.32
C GLY A 119 1.99 -31.53 11.77
N HIS A 120 2.22 -31.45 10.45
CA HIS A 120 2.63 -30.21 9.77
C HIS A 120 1.53 -29.13 9.85
N PHE A 121 0.25 -29.51 9.69
CA PHE A 121 -0.89 -28.60 9.83
C PHE A 121 -0.93 -27.94 11.22
N SER A 122 -0.84 -28.73 12.29
CA SER A 122 -0.87 -28.24 13.67
C SER A 122 0.27 -27.27 13.97
N GLU A 123 1.49 -27.56 13.51
CA GLU A 123 2.64 -26.68 13.71
C GLU A 123 2.53 -25.36 12.93
N MET A 124 2.09 -25.42 11.66
CA MET A 124 1.95 -24.23 10.83
C MET A 124 0.85 -23.32 11.37
N ASN A 125 -0.28 -23.89 11.80
CA ASN A 125 -1.35 -23.10 12.43
C ASN A 125 -0.89 -22.49 13.76
N MET A 126 -0.15 -23.23 14.60
CA MET A 126 0.39 -22.66 15.83
C MET A 126 1.35 -21.49 15.56
N LYS A 127 2.19 -21.61 14.52
CA LYS A 127 3.07 -20.51 14.09
C LYS A 127 2.24 -19.33 13.56
N ALA A 128 1.24 -19.57 12.72
CA ALA A 128 0.36 -18.55 12.17
C ALA A 128 -0.37 -17.78 13.28
N THR A 129 -1.01 -18.48 14.21
CA THR A 129 -1.70 -17.89 15.37
C THR A 129 -0.75 -17.04 16.20
N LYS A 130 0.46 -17.53 16.51
CA LYS A 130 1.44 -16.74 17.28
C LYS A 130 1.85 -15.45 16.56
N MET A 131 2.04 -15.51 15.23
CA MET A 131 2.36 -14.31 14.44
C MET A 131 1.18 -13.34 14.42
N GLN A 132 -0.05 -13.84 14.28
CA GLN A 132 -1.26 -13.03 14.32
C GLN A 132 -1.44 -12.35 15.69
N GLU A 133 -1.26 -13.08 16.79
CA GLU A 133 -1.35 -12.55 18.16
C GLU A 133 -0.36 -11.40 18.40
N GLU A 134 0.91 -11.57 18.00
CA GLU A 134 1.91 -10.49 18.12
C GLU A 134 1.59 -9.29 17.22
N GLY A 135 1.13 -9.53 15.99
CA GLY A 135 0.65 -8.48 15.09
C GLY A 135 -0.52 -7.69 15.69
N MET A 136 -1.51 -8.38 16.25
CA MET A 136 -2.70 -7.79 16.88
C MET A 136 -2.36 -7.04 18.17
N LYS A 137 -1.41 -7.54 18.96
CA LYS A 137 -0.91 -6.84 20.15
C LYS A 137 -0.24 -5.51 19.79
N LEU A 138 0.56 -5.47 18.72
CA LEU A 138 1.17 -4.25 18.21
C LEU A 138 0.12 -3.26 17.67
N LEU A 139 -0.89 -3.74 16.93
CA LEU A 139 -2.00 -2.91 16.47
C LEU A 139 -2.85 -2.37 17.63
N GLY A 140 -3.10 -3.17 18.66
CA GLY A 140 -3.78 -2.71 19.89
C GLY A 140 -3.00 -1.61 20.59
N SER A 141 -1.67 -1.73 20.67
CA SER A 141 -0.78 -0.70 21.20
C SER A 141 -0.82 0.58 20.34
N ALA A 142 -0.83 0.44 19.02
CA ALA A 142 -0.99 1.55 18.09
C ALA A 142 -2.34 2.26 18.29
N ASN A 143 -3.44 1.52 18.43
CA ASN A 143 -4.76 2.10 18.68
C ASN A 143 -4.81 2.93 19.97
N GLN A 144 -4.12 2.48 21.03
CA GLN A 144 -4.05 3.25 22.28
C GLN A 144 -3.31 4.58 22.09
N VAL A 145 -2.23 4.57 21.30
CA VAL A 145 -1.52 5.80 20.91
C VAL A 145 -2.38 6.69 20.00
N ILE A 146 -3.16 6.12 19.08
CA ILE A 146 -4.08 6.88 18.23
C ILE A 146 -5.12 7.62 19.06
N LYS A 147 -5.66 6.97 20.10
CA LYS A 147 -6.58 7.62 21.04
C LYS A 147 -5.91 8.78 21.79
N SER A 148 -4.64 8.64 22.19
CA SER A 148 -3.92 9.75 22.83
C SER A 148 -3.68 10.91 21.85
N ILE A 149 -3.36 10.62 20.59
CA ILE A 149 -3.22 11.61 19.51
C ILE A 149 -4.50 12.43 19.33
N LEU A 150 -5.68 11.81 19.38
CA LEU A 150 -6.95 12.54 19.29
C LEU A 150 -7.10 13.57 20.41
N SER A 151 -6.81 13.19 21.65
CA SER A 151 -6.83 14.13 22.78
C SER A 151 -5.88 15.30 22.54
N LEU A 152 -4.64 15.03 22.09
CA LEU A 152 -3.66 16.07 21.79
C LEU A 152 -4.11 17.03 20.69
N ILE A 153 -4.76 16.52 19.64
CA ILE A 153 -5.31 17.34 18.55
C ILE A 153 -6.37 18.29 19.11
N TYR A 154 -7.26 17.82 19.98
CA TYR A 154 -8.26 18.68 20.61
C TYR A 154 -7.62 19.77 21.47
N ASP A 155 -6.62 19.41 22.29
CA ASP A 155 -5.89 20.38 23.11
C ASP A 155 -5.16 21.41 22.24
N LEU A 156 -4.50 20.99 21.16
CA LEU A 156 -3.82 21.87 20.21
C LEU A 156 -4.78 22.82 19.48
N LYS A 157 -5.97 22.35 19.10
CA LYS A 157 -7.03 23.20 18.53
C LYS A 157 -7.49 24.24 19.55
N GLU A 158 -7.69 23.86 20.80
CA GLU A 158 -8.05 24.78 21.86
C GLU A 158 -6.96 25.83 22.11
N PHE A 159 -5.69 25.42 22.18
CA PHE A 159 -4.56 26.33 22.29
C PHE A 159 -4.51 27.33 21.12
N LYS A 160 -4.77 26.88 19.89
CA LYS A 160 -4.78 27.74 18.70
C LYS A 160 -5.86 28.82 18.78
N ILE A 161 -7.07 28.46 19.23
CA ILE A 161 -8.16 29.41 19.45
C ILE A 161 -7.76 30.45 20.52
N ARG A 162 -7.19 30.00 21.64
CA ARG A 162 -6.75 30.91 22.71
C ARG A 162 -5.59 31.81 22.27
N LEU A 163 -4.61 31.26 21.55
CA LEU A 163 -3.46 32.01 21.02
C LEU A 163 -3.86 33.01 19.94
N ALA A 164 -4.95 32.77 19.20
CA ALA A 164 -5.47 33.73 18.23
C ALA A 164 -5.83 35.06 18.90
N LEU A 165 -6.43 35.03 20.11
CA LEU A 165 -6.72 36.24 20.88
C LEU A 165 -5.45 37.03 21.23
N TYR A 166 -4.37 36.34 21.63
CA TYR A 166 -3.09 37.00 21.89
C TYR A 166 -2.44 37.54 20.62
N ASN A 167 -2.54 36.81 19.49
CA ASN A 167 -2.05 37.31 18.20
C ASN A 167 -2.83 38.56 17.76
N ASP A 168 -4.14 38.61 17.96
CA ASP A 168 -4.98 39.76 17.65
C ASP A 168 -4.68 40.96 18.57
N TYR A 169 -4.33 40.71 19.83
CA TYR A 169 -3.85 41.74 20.76
C TYR A 169 -2.54 42.41 20.28
N HIS A 170 -1.67 41.65 19.61
CA HIS A 170 -0.43 42.18 19.00
C HIS A 170 -0.61 42.69 17.57
N SER A 171 -1.83 42.69 17.02
CA SER A 171 -2.11 43.14 15.66
C SER A 171 -1.96 44.66 15.52
N GLU A 172 -1.55 45.11 14.32
CA GLU A 172 -1.50 46.53 13.97
C GLU A 172 -2.90 47.14 13.81
N ASP A 173 -3.92 46.31 13.57
CA ASP A 173 -5.31 46.74 13.47
C ASP A 173 -5.87 47.11 14.85
N LYS A 174 -6.14 48.41 15.04
CA LYS A 174 -6.63 48.98 16.30
C LYS A 174 -7.96 48.36 16.74
N THR A 175 -8.81 47.94 15.81
CA THR A 175 -10.11 47.34 16.14
C THR A 175 -9.95 45.93 16.72
N LYS A 176 -9.11 45.10 16.07
CA LYS A 176 -8.79 43.75 16.55
C LYS A 176 -8.06 43.77 17.88
N LYS A 177 -7.08 44.66 18.01
CA LYS A 177 -6.32 44.86 19.25
C LYS A 177 -7.23 45.23 20.42
N ASN A 178 -8.13 46.20 20.23
CA ASN A 178 -9.04 46.63 21.27
C ASN A 178 -10.05 45.53 21.64
N SER A 179 -10.60 44.83 20.64
CA SER A 179 -11.49 43.69 20.87
C SER A 179 -10.79 42.58 21.66
N ALA A 180 -9.57 42.21 21.27
CA ALA A 180 -8.78 41.18 21.93
C ALA A 180 -8.41 41.58 23.36
N LEU A 181 -8.03 42.84 23.59
CA LEU A 181 -7.76 43.38 24.93
C LEU A 181 -8.98 43.23 25.85
N LEU A 182 -10.18 43.59 25.37
CA LEU A 182 -11.41 43.44 26.13
C LEU A 182 -11.73 41.96 26.43
N SER A 183 -11.54 41.06 25.45
CA SER A 183 -11.71 39.63 25.66
C SER A 183 -10.70 39.07 26.68
N LEU A 184 -9.43 39.50 26.65
CA LEU A 184 -8.42 39.08 27.62
C LEU A 184 -8.74 39.58 29.03
N LYS A 185 -9.23 40.82 29.17
CA LYS A 185 -9.72 41.36 30.45
C LYS A 185 -10.88 40.54 31.01
N GLN A 186 -11.83 40.19 30.15
CA GLN A 186 -12.96 39.34 30.52
C GLN A 186 -12.47 37.98 31.03
N ILE A 187 -11.57 37.32 30.29
CA ILE A 187 -10.97 36.03 30.70
C ILE A 187 -10.24 36.17 32.04
N TRP A 188 -9.46 37.23 32.23
CA TRP A 188 -8.74 37.47 33.48
C TRP A 188 -9.70 37.66 34.67
N MET A 189 -10.77 38.44 34.48
CA MET A 189 -11.79 38.63 35.52
C MET A 189 -12.46 37.30 35.91
N ASP A 190 -12.77 36.47 34.92
CA ASP A 190 -13.50 35.21 35.12
C ASP A 190 -12.61 34.07 35.64
N THR A 191 -11.29 34.14 35.46
CA THR A 191 -10.38 33.04 35.81
C THR A 191 -9.38 33.36 36.92
N VAL A 192 -8.92 34.61 37.01
CA VAL A 192 -7.86 35.04 37.94
C VAL A 192 -8.46 35.87 39.07
N ASP A 193 -9.17 36.94 38.75
CA ASP A 193 -9.67 37.88 39.75
C ASP A 193 -10.78 37.27 40.61
N VAL A 194 -11.63 36.42 40.05
CA VAL A 194 -12.69 35.69 40.80
C VAL A 194 -12.15 34.92 42.01
N LYS A 195 -10.89 34.46 41.98
CA LYS A 195 -10.26 33.74 43.09
C LYS A 195 -10.07 34.60 44.34
N ARG A 196 -10.17 35.93 44.21
CA ARG A 196 -10.14 36.89 45.32
C ARG A 196 -11.48 36.99 46.06
N GLY A 197 -12.49 36.24 45.64
CA GLY A 197 -13.79 36.12 46.30
C GLY A 197 -14.48 37.49 46.42
N PRO A 198 -14.89 37.92 47.63
CA PRO A 198 -15.62 39.18 47.79
C PRO A 198 -14.84 40.44 47.38
N THR A 199 -13.50 40.34 47.27
CA THR A 199 -12.62 41.46 46.86
C THR A 199 -12.26 41.48 45.38
N ALA A 200 -12.83 40.55 44.60
CA ALA A 200 -12.79 40.57 43.14
C ALA A 200 -13.57 41.79 42.60
N LEU A 201 -13.24 42.29 41.42
CA LEU A 201 -13.91 43.40 40.74
C LEU A 201 -15.43 43.20 40.68
N LYS A 202 -15.89 41.98 40.37
CA LYS A 202 -17.33 41.62 40.38
C LYS A 202 -17.92 41.58 41.80
N GLY A 203 -17.14 41.17 42.79
CA GLY A 203 -17.56 41.15 44.21
C GLY A 203 -17.62 42.55 44.83
N LEU A 204 -16.73 43.46 44.42
CA LEU A 204 -16.68 44.84 44.89
C LEU A 204 -17.94 45.64 44.50
N ILE A 205 -18.53 45.33 43.35
CA ILE A 205 -19.83 45.88 42.96
C ILE A 205 -20.93 45.38 43.89
N GLN A 206 -21.00 44.07 44.11
CA GLN A 206 -22.10 43.44 44.84
C GLN A 206 -22.11 43.76 46.35
N GLN A 207 -20.94 43.95 46.96
CA GLN A 207 -20.85 44.13 48.42
C GLN A 207 -20.58 45.56 48.87
N PHE A 208 -19.96 46.38 48.03
CA PHE A 208 -19.44 47.69 48.43
C PHE A 208 -19.92 48.83 47.51
N ASP A 209 -20.91 48.58 46.64
CA ASP A 209 -21.50 49.54 45.70
C ASP A 209 -20.48 50.27 44.80
N TYR A 210 -19.37 49.62 44.49
CA TYR A 210 -18.34 50.16 43.59
C TYR A 210 -18.72 49.99 42.10
N VAL A 211 -19.87 50.53 41.69
CA VAL A 211 -20.49 50.30 40.37
C VAL A 211 -19.56 50.63 39.19
N THR A 212 -18.73 51.66 39.31
CA THR A 212 -17.87 52.15 38.21
C THR A 212 -16.57 51.36 38.01
N VAL A 213 -16.25 50.42 38.90
CA VAL A 213 -14.93 49.76 38.90
C VAL A 213 -14.75 48.80 37.71
N ILE A 214 -15.80 48.09 37.28
CA ILE A 214 -15.70 47.25 36.08
C ILE A 214 -15.52 48.10 34.83
N ASP A 215 -16.32 49.15 34.67
CA ASP A 215 -16.25 50.04 33.50
C ASP A 215 -14.89 50.74 33.41
N ALA A 216 -14.36 51.17 34.56
CA ALA A 216 -13.02 51.74 34.66
C ALA A 216 -11.93 50.73 34.27
N PHE A 217 -12.03 49.48 34.72
CA PHE A 217 -11.10 48.42 34.35
C PHE A 217 -11.16 48.10 32.86
N MET A 218 -12.36 47.97 32.29
CA MET A 218 -12.56 47.67 30.88
C MET A 218 -12.05 48.80 29.98
N SER A 219 -12.19 50.05 30.40
CA SER A 219 -11.71 51.25 29.69
C SER A 219 -10.20 51.52 29.81
N ALA A 220 -9.50 50.86 30.75
CA ALA A 220 -8.08 51.10 30.97
C ALA A 220 -7.17 50.52 29.87
N GLU A 221 -6.64 51.35 28.97
CA GLU A 221 -5.75 50.87 27.89
C GLU A 221 -4.30 50.59 28.35
N SER A 222 -3.86 51.20 29.46
CA SER A 222 -2.53 51.01 30.04
C SER A 222 -2.50 51.39 31.52
N LEU A 223 -1.43 51.04 32.24
CA LEU A 223 -1.22 51.49 33.61
C LEU A 223 -1.12 53.02 33.72
N GLU A 224 -0.53 53.67 32.71
CA GLU A 224 -0.44 55.13 32.65
C GLU A 224 -1.80 55.79 32.47
N HIS A 225 -2.69 55.20 31.67
CA HIS A 225 -4.04 55.70 31.40
C HIS A 225 -4.91 55.78 32.68
N VAL A 226 -4.63 54.91 33.65
CA VAL A 226 -5.31 54.91 34.96
C VAL A 226 -4.66 55.90 35.94
N THR A 227 -3.35 56.12 35.82
CA THR A 227 -2.58 56.89 36.80
C THR A 227 -2.71 58.40 36.55
N LYS A 228 -2.75 58.81 35.28
CA LYS A 228 -2.89 60.20 34.83
C LYS A 228 -4.28 60.76 35.18
N SER A 229 -4.34 62.07 35.39
CA SER A 229 -5.62 62.76 35.59
C SER A 229 -6.37 62.96 34.26
N GLU A 230 -7.68 63.21 34.31
CA GLU A 230 -8.50 63.47 33.10
C GLU A 230 -7.91 64.57 32.21
N ARG A 231 -7.36 65.62 32.83
CA ARG A 231 -6.69 66.76 32.14
C ARG A 231 -5.43 66.35 31.35
N GLU A 232 -4.87 65.18 31.66
CA GLU A 232 -3.66 64.62 31.05
C GLU A 232 -3.99 63.41 30.15
N GLY A 233 -5.28 63.20 29.84
CA GLY A 233 -5.76 62.10 29.01
C GLY A 233 -5.90 60.76 29.75
N GLY A 234 -6.06 60.78 31.07
CA GLY A 234 -6.38 59.61 31.90
C GLY A 234 -7.87 59.45 32.19
N LEU A 235 -8.24 58.39 32.91
CA LEU A 235 -9.62 58.12 33.30
C LEU A 235 -10.10 59.05 34.45
N ASP A 236 -11.32 59.57 34.36
CA ASP A 236 -11.98 60.29 35.47
C ASP A 236 -12.45 59.31 36.55
N LEU A 237 -11.63 59.17 37.60
CA LEU A 237 -11.86 58.22 38.70
C LEU A 237 -11.58 58.87 40.06
N ASN A 238 -12.43 58.55 41.04
CA ASN A 238 -12.21 58.80 42.47
C ASN A 238 -10.91 58.11 42.94
N ASP A 239 -10.13 58.77 43.80
CA ASP A 239 -8.86 58.25 44.37
C ASP A 239 -8.92 56.82 44.90
N ARG A 240 -10.05 56.41 45.52
CA ARG A 240 -10.21 55.03 46.00
C ARG A 240 -10.33 54.04 44.85
N VAL A 241 -11.18 54.35 43.86
CA VAL A 241 -11.35 53.54 42.65
C VAL A 241 -10.05 53.51 41.86
N ARG A 242 -9.37 54.65 41.70
CA ARG A 242 -8.09 54.76 41.00
C ARG A 242 -7.04 53.81 41.57
N ARG A 243 -6.88 53.76 42.90
CA ARG A 243 -5.93 52.84 43.55
C ARG A 243 -6.26 51.37 43.30
N ILE A 244 -7.54 50.99 43.36
CA ILE A 244 -7.99 49.62 43.09
C ILE A 244 -7.69 49.25 41.64
N ILE A 245 -8.07 50.11 40.68
CA ILE A 245 -7.84 49.87 39.25
C ILE A 245 -6.34 49.85 38.92
N GLN A 246 -5.54 50.74 39.50
CA GLN A 246 -4.10 50.79 39.24
C GLN A 246 -3.42 49.47 39.64
N GLN A 247 -3.78 48.91 40.80
CA GLN A 247 -3.30 47.59 41.20
C GLN A 247 -3.76 46.49 40.22
N ARG A 248 -5.05 46.46 39.88
CA ARG A 248 -5.67 45.41 39.05
C ARG A 248 -5.16 45.43 37.61
N VAL A 249 -4.99 46.62 37.04
CA VAL A 249 -4.46 46.83 35.68
C VAL A 249 -2.98 46.44 35.62
N GLY A 250 -2.19 46.77 36.66
CA GLY A 250 -0.80 46.34 36.75
C GLY A 250 -0.66 44.81 36.83
N GLU A 251 -1.51 44.15 37.62
CA GLU A 251 -1.56 42.68 37.70
C GLU A 251 -2.02 42.05 36.38
N PHE A 252 -3.02 42.64 35.72
CA PHE A 252 -3.56 42.18 34.45
C PHE A 252 -2.51 42.19 33.33
N PHE A 253 -1.78 43.29 33.14
CA PHE A 253 -0.76 43.35 32.09
C PHE A 253 0.39 42.38 32.33
N ARG A 254 0.82 42.20 33.59
CA ARG A 254 1.82 41.16 33.93
C ARG A 254 1.28 39.76 33.63
N TRP A 255 0.01 39.51 33.95
CA TRP A 255 -0.63 38.23 33.66
C TRP A 255 -0.74 37.98 32.15
N ILE A 256 -1.06 38.97 31.32
CA ILE A 256 -1.11 38.80 29.85
C ILE A 256 0.24 38.25 29.36
N ASP A 257 1.35 38.88 29.73
CA ASP A 257 2.67 38.50 29.24
C ASP A 257 3.08 37.10 29.71
N GLU A 258 2.85 36.80 30.99
CA GLU A 258 3.19 35.50 31.57
C GLU A 258 2.29 34.38 31.02
N SER A 259 0.99 34.64 30.91
CA SER A 259 0.01 33.67 30.40
C SER A 259 0.22 33.38 28.92
N GLU A 260 0.54 34.38 28.09
CA GLU A 260 0.87 34.18 26.68
C GLU A 260 2.11 33.28 26.53
N ARG A 261 3.18 33.61 27.26
CA ARG A 261 4.43 32.83 27.23
C ARG A 261 4.20 31.40 27.66
N GLU A 262 3.44 31.19 28.73
CA GLU A 262 3.08 29.86 29.21
C GLU A 262 2.23 29.10 28.18
N LEU A 263 1.21 29.73 27.61
CA LEU A 263 0.31 29.13 26.62
C LEU A 263 1.06 28.72 25.36
N ARG A 264 1.97 29.57 24.85
CA ARG A 264 2.85 29.25 23.72
C ARG A 264 3.80 28.10 24.04
N LYS A 265 4.37 28.06 25.24
CA LYS A 265 5.25 26.97 25.69
C LYS A 265 4.49 25.64 25.78
N ARG A 266 3.29 25.63 26.40
CA ARG A 266 2.42 24.45 26.48
C ARG A 266 2.04 23.95 25.09
N TYR A 267 1.64 24.86 24.20
CA TYR A 267 1.35 24.54 22.80
C TYR A 267 2.53 23.84 22.11
N GLN A 268 3.76 24.35 22.28
CA GLN A 268 4.96 23.74 21.69
C GLN A 268 5.27 22.36 22.29
N ILE A 269 5.06 22.18 23.60
CA ILE A 269 5.24 20.89 24.27
C ILE A 269 4.25 19.85 23.72
N GLU A 270 2.96 20.17 23.68
CA GLU A 270 1.94 19.24 23.16
C GLU A 270 2.18 18.89 21.69
N ARG A 271 2.64 19.86 20.91
CA ARG A 271 3.00 19.63 19.50
C ARG A 271 4.21 18.70 19.35
N THR A 272 5.21 18.84 20.21
CA THR A 272 6.36 17.93 20.26
C THR A 272 5.92 16.52 20.69
N TYR A 273 5.01 16.43 21.65
CA TYR A 273 4.45 15.18 22.11
C TYR A 273 3.61 14.51 21.01
N LEU A 274 2.78 15.26 20.27
CA LEU A 274 2.07 14.80 19.08
C LEU A 274 3.05 14.16 18.08
N LYS A 275 4.13 14.86 17.73
CA LYS A 275 5.19 14.34 16.82
C LYS A 275 5.80 13.03 17.31
N SER A 276 6.04 12.91 18.62
CA SER A 276 6.54 11.69 19.25
C SER A 276 5.52 10.55 19.15
N GLN A 277 4.25 10.78 19.52
CA GLN A 277 3.18 9.77 19.46
C GLN A 277 2.99 9.27 18.02
N VAL A 278 2.97 10.19 17.06
CA VAL A 278 2.89 9.90 15.64
C VAL A 278 4.05 9.01 15.16
N SER A 279 5.27 9.26 15.64
CA SER A 279 6.44 8.43 15.34
C SER A 279 6.32 7.03 15.98
N THR A 280 5.75 6.92 17.17
CA THR A 280 5.46 5.65 17.82
C THR A 280 4.44 4.82 17.03
N VAL A 281 3.39 5.44 16.48
CA VAL A 281 2.43 4.74 15.61
C VAL A 281 3.12 4.18 14.36
N LYS A 282 4.00 4.97 13.70
CA LYS A 282 4.81 4.49 12.57
C LYS A 282 5.61 3.24 12.93
N LEU A 283 6.24 3.27 14.10
CA LEU A 283 7.07 2.16 14.58
C LEU A 283 6.24 0.88 14.78
N TYR A 284 5.09 0.99 15.46
CA TYR A 284 4.19 -0.14 15.65
C TYR A 284 3.60 -0.67 14.34
N ALA A 285 3.22 0.21 13.42
CA ALA A 285 2.77 -0.18 12.08
C ALA A 285 3.86 -0.98 11.34
N ARG A 286 5.08 -0.46 11.34
CA ARG A 286 6.24 -1.09 10.68
C ARG A 286 6.58 -2.45 11.29
N TRP A 287 6.41 -2.62 12.60
CA TRP A 287 6.64 -3.89 13.27
C TRP A 287 5.48 -4.87 13.11
N ALA A 288 4.23 -4.42 13.12
CA ALA A 288 3.07 -5.28 12.94
C ALA A 288 3.02 -5.90 11.53
N LYS A 289 3.40 -5.12 10.52
CA LYS A 289 3.37 -5.51 9.10
C LYS A 289 4.04 -6.86 8.79
N PRO A 290 5.29 -7.16 9.18
CA PRO A 290 5.91 -8.45 8.92
C PRO A 290 5.20 -9.61 9.62
N TYR A 291 4.66 -9.42 10.82
CA TYR A 291 3.91 -10.45 11.54
C TYR A 291 2.60 -10.81 10.83
N LEU A 292 1.83 -9.81 10.42
CA LEU A 292 0.58 -10.03 9.69
C LEU A 292 0.83 -10.67 8.33
N ARG A 293 1.88 -10.22 7.60
CA ARG A 293 2.30 -10.86 6.34
C ARG A 293 2.74 -12.31 6.55
N ALA A 294 3.46 -12.61 7.63
CA ALA A 294 3.91 -13.96 7.92
C ALA A 294 2.74 -14.87 8.32
N ALA A 295 1.82 -14.38 9.16
CA ALA A 295 0.59 -15.09 9.51
C ALA A 295 -0.22 -15.43 8.26
N GLN A 296 -0.47 -14.44 7.40
CA GLN A 296 -1.18 -14.63 6.14
C GLN A 296 -0.50 -15.66 5.22
N LYS A 297 0.83 -15.60 5.06
CA LYS A 297 1.57 -16.58 4.25
C LYS A 297 1.50 -18.01 4.81
N LEU A 298 1.22 -18.16 6.10
CA LEU A 298 1.04 -19.45 6.76
C LEU A 298 -0.43 -19.90 6.79
N GLU A 299 -1.37 -19.02 6.45
CA GLU A 299 -2.77 -19.40 6.28
C GLU A 299 -2.91 -20.33 5.09
N GLN A 300 -3.60 -21.43 5.32
CA GLN A 300 -3.79 -22.44 4.30
C GLN A 300 -4.94 -22.02 3.39
N ASN A 301 -4.60 -21.58 2.19
CA ASN A 301 -5.58 -21.26 1.16
C ASN A 301 -5.87 -22.51 0.33
N ALA A 302 -6.85 -23.29 0.75
CA ALA A 302 -7.37 -24.38 -0.06
C ALA A 302 -8.30 -23.82 -1.14
N ASN A 303 -7.82 -23.80 -2.38
CA ASN A 303 -8.67 -23.58 -3.55
C ASN A 303 -8.74 -24.89 -4.36
N PRO A 304 -9.73 -25.76 -4.11
CA PRO A 304 -9.85 -27.03 -4.83
C PRO A 304 -9.96 -26.87 -6.35
N GLU A 305 -10.42 -25.72 -6.84
CA GLU A 305 -10.56 -25.42 -8.26
C GLU A 305 -9.24 -25.08 -8.95
N SER A 306 -8.20 -24.67 -8.20
CA SER A 306 -6.85 -24.45 -8.78
C SER A 306 -6.07 -25.75 -8.95
N TRP A 307 -6.51 -26.83 -8.32
CA TRP A 307 -5.82 -28.12 -8.31
C TRP A 307 -6.27 -29.00 -9.48
N SER A 308 -5.32 -29.43 -10.32
CA SER A 308 -5.61 -30.37 -11.39
C SER A 308 -5.88 -31.79 -10.83
N GLY A 309 -6.98 -32.41 -11.28
CA GLY A 309 -7.24 -33.85 -11.14
C GLY A 309 -7.01 -34.46 -9.75
N SER A 310 -6.05 -35.38 -9.65
CA SER A 310 -5.81 -36.21 -8.45
C SER A 310 -5.23 -35.48 -7.24
N PHE A 311 -4.85 -34.20 -7.37
CA PHE A 311 -4.33 -33.40 -6.26
C PHE A 311 -5.45 -32.97 -5.30
N ALA A 312 -6.60 -32.53 -5.83
CA ALA A 312 -7.74 -32.15 -5.00
C ALA A 312 -8.32 -33.33 -4.19
N ALA A 313 -8.44 -34.49 -4.83
CA ALA A 313 -8.85 -35.72 -4.14
C ALA A 313 -7.74 -36.32 -3.26
N GLY A 314 -6.50 -35.85 -3.39
CA GLY A 314 -5.34 -36.38 -2.68
C GLY A 314 -5.17 -35.84 -1.25
N LEU A 315 -5.88 -34.76 -0.90
CA LEU A 315 -5.84 -34.16 0.44
C LEU A 315 -6.88 -34.84 1.34
N VAL A 316 -6.50 -35.96 1.94
CA VAL A 316 -7.39 -36.71 2.85
C VAL A 316 -7.22 -36.15 4.26
N SER A 317 -8.31 -35.71 4.89
CA SER A 317 -8.25 -34.99 6.16
C SER A 317 -7.53 -35.73 7.29
N ALA A 318 -7.67 -37.06 7.34
CA ALA A 318 -7.06 -37.90 8.36
C ALA A 318 -5.60 -38.30 8.07
N PHE A 319 -5.10 -38.07 6.85
CA PHE A 319 -3.76 -38.52 6.47
C PHE A 319 -2.71 -37.49 6.85
N ASN A 320 -1.43 -37.87 6.77
CA ASN A 320 -0.32 -36.94 6.87
C ASN A 320 0.09 -36.51 5.45
N THR A 321 -0.64 -35.56 4.86
CA THR A 321 -0.42 -35.10 3.48
C THR A 321 -0.30 -33.59 3.42
N SER A 322 0.58 -33.09 2.57
CA SER A 322 0.69 -31.67 2.27
C SER A 322 0.79 -31.45 0.76
N ILE A 323 0.02 -30.49 0.27
CA ILE A 323 0.08 -29.99 -1.10
C ILE A 323 0.84 -28.66 -1.06
N LEU A 324 1.83 -28.52 -1.93
CA LEU A 324 2.57 -27.27 -2.14
C LEU A 324 2.27 -26.77 -3.55
N GLU A 325 1.97 -25.49 -3.66
CA GLU A 325 1.75 -24.78 -4.92
C GLU A 325 2.76 -23.64 -5.03
N LEU A 326 3.58 -23.68 -6.07
CA LEU A 326 4.54 -22.61 -6.36
C LEU A 326 4.36 -22.17 -7.80
N VAL A 327 4.40 -20.87 -8.04
CA VAL A 327 4.40 -20.33 -9.41
C VAL A 327 5.57 -19.38 -9.58
N LEU A 328 6.44 -19.70 -10.53
CA LEU A 328 7.54 -18.85 -10.97
C LEU A 328 7.17 -18.17 -12.28
N MET A 329 7.63 -16.94 -12.45
CA MET A 329 7.43 -16.15 -13.65
C MET A 329 8.75 -15.61 -14.16
N GLY A 330 9.10 -15.99 -15.39
CA GLY A 330 10.22 -15.46 -16.15
C GLY A 330 9.72 -14.47 -17.20
N THR A 331 10.34 -13.30 -17.28
CA THR A 331 10.05 -12.29 -18.31
C THR A 331 11.29 -12.00 -19.15
N ALA A 332 11.15 -12.10 -20.47
CA ALA A 332 12.19 -11.75 -21.43
C ALA A 332 11.62 -10.75 -22.44
N PRO A 333 12.23 -9.56 -22.60
CA PRO A 333 11.79 -8.59 -23.61
C PRO A 333 12.02 -9.18 -25.01
N TYR A 334 11.08 -8.95 -25.91
CA TYR A 334 11.25 -9.26 -27.32
C TYR A 334 11.85 -8.05 -28.05
N SER A 335 12.99 -8.24 -28.72
CA SER A 335 13.57 -7.23 -29.59
C SER A 335 13.32 -7.58 -31.06
N PRO A 336 12.73 -6.67 -31.86
CA PRO A 336 12.45 -6.92 -33.26
C PRO A 336 13.70 -6.79 -34.16
N ASP A 337 14.86 -6.34 -33.62
CA ASP A 337 16.05 -6.01 -34.42
C ASP A 337 16.56 -7.16 -35.28
N ALA A 338 16.58 -8.38 -34.73
CA ALA A 338 17.02 -9.58 -35.43
C ALA A 338 16.07 -9.95 -36.59
N ASP A 339 14.77 -9.89 -36.32
CA ASP A 339 13.73 -10.24 -37.29
C ASP A 339 13.61 -9.16 -38.39
N ILE A 340 13.90 -7.89 -38.08
CA ILE A 340 14.03 -6.83 -39.08
C ILE A 340 15.26 -7.07 -39.97
N ALA A 341 16.39 -7.48 -39.39
CA ALA A 341 17.62 -7.77 -40.13
C ALA A 341 17.47 -8.99 -41.05
N GLN A 342 16.67 -9.99 -40.65
CA GLN A 342 16.35 -11.18 -41.44
C GLN A 342 15.29 -10.92 -42.54
N GLY A 343 14.67 -9.74 -42.56
CA GLY A 343 13.63 -9.37 -43.53
C GLY A 343 12.23 -9.86 -43.16
N ASP A 344 12.07 -10.38 -41.95
CA ASP A 344 10.85 -10.98 -41.41
C ASP A 344 9.85 -9.93 -40.89
N LEU A 345 10.35 -8.78 -40.45
CA LEU A 345 9.52 -7.66 -39.98
C LEU A 345 9.79 -6.35 -40.76
N PRO A 346 8.76 -5.51 -40.97
CA PRO A 346 8.94 -4.21 -41.59
C PRO A 346 9.78 -3.28 -40.70
N LYS A 347 10.56 -2.36 -41.29
CA LYS A 347 11.40 -1.40 -40.55
C LYS A 347 10.63 -0.54 -39.53
N ILE A 348 9.32 -0.35 -39.74
CA ILE A 348 8.41 0.37 -38.82
C ILE A 348 8.27 -0.37 -37.48
N ALA A 349 8.48 -1.68 -37.44
CA ALA A 349 8.41 -2.49 -36.22
C ALA A 349 9.48 -2.14 -35.18
N GLY A 350 10.54 -1.42 -35.59
CA GLY A 350 11.57 -0.89 -34.69
C GLY A 350 11.28 0.52 -34.13
N ASP A 351 10.12 1.12 -34.42
CA ASP A 351 9.78 2.44 -33.90
C ASP A 351 9.58 2.40 -32.37
N LYS A 352 10.28 3.29 -31.65
CA LYS A 352 10.19 3.46 -30.20
C LYS A 352 8.80 3.86 -29.71
N LYS A 353 7.93 4.36 -30.61
CA LYS A 353 6.54 4.73 -30.29
C LYS A 353 5.59 3.53 -30.17
N LEU A 354 5.98 2.35 -30.67
CA LEU A 354 5.16 1.14 -30.56
C LEU A 354 5.28 0.55 -29.15
N ARG A 355 4.20 -0.09 -28.69
CA ARG A 355 4.22 -0.82 -27.41
C ARG A 355 5.22 -1.96 -27.49
N LYS A 356 5.99 -2.14 -26.42
CA LYS A 356 6.94 -3.24 -26.31
C LYS A 356 6.23 -4.51 -25.87
N TYR A 357 6.73 -5.63 -26.38
CA TYR A 357 6.23 -6.96 -26.11
C TYR A 357 7.29 -7.78 -25.37
N ALA A 358 6.84 -8.68 -24.51
CA ALA A 358 7.71 -9.59 -23.79
C ALA A 358 7.14 -11.01 -23.84
N SER A 359 8.07 -11.97 -23.87
CA SER A 359 7.77 -13.37 -23.63
C SER A 359 7.66 -13.59 -22.13
N LEU A 360 6.50 -14.07 -21.71
CA LEU A 360 6.19 -14.46 -20.34
C LEU A 360 6.19 -15.98 -20.26
N VAL A 361 6.99 -16.55 -19.37
CA VAL A 361 6.98 -17.99 -19.07
C VAL A 361 6.59 -18.18 -17.61
N LEU A 362 5.58 -19.00 -17.39
CA LEU A 362 5.13 -19.42 -16.07
C LEU A 362 5.54 -20.87 -15.84
N VAL A 363 6.09 -21.15 -14.67
CA VAL A 363 6.34 -22.52 -14.22
C VAL A 363 5.55 -22.75 -12.93
N GLU A 364 4.58 -23.64 -13.01
CA GLU A 364 3.70 -23.98 -11.91
C GLU A 364 4.10 -25.35 -11.37
N PHE A 365 4.30 -25.42 -10.06
CA PHE A 365 4.62 -26.64 -9.34
C PHE A 365 3.41 -27.02 -8.50
N HIS A 366 2.90 -28.22 -8.71
CA HIS A 366 1.97 -28.86 -7.79
C HIS A 366 2.67 -30.08 -7.19
N PHE A 367 2.93 -30.03 -5.89
CA PHE A 367 3.64 -31.09 -5.20
C PHE A 367 2.76 -31.70 -4.12
N ARG A 368 2.49 -32.99 -4.21
CA ARG A 368 1.75 -33.74 -3.19
C ARG A 368 2.76 -34.57 -2.42
N SER A 369 2.85 -34.29 -1.14
CA SER A 369 3.89 -34.80 -0.27
C SER A 369 3.35 -35.42 1.01
N ILE A 370 4.17 -36.28 1.59
CA ILE A 370 4.03 -36.74 2.96
C ILE A 370 5.10 -36.01 3.76
N PRO A 371 4.73 -35.05 4.63
CA PRO A 371 5.72 -34.31 5.42
C PRO A 371 6.28 -35.22 6.51
N GLU A 372 7.58 -35.50 6.44
CA GLU A 372 8.31 -36.31 7.43
C GLU A 372 9.23 -35.41 8.26
N ARG A 373 9.20 -35.56 9.59
CA ARG A 373 10.16 -34.84 10.45
C ARG A 373 11.56 -35.41 10.25
N THR A 374 12.50 -34.53 9.97
CA THR A 374 13.93 -34.83 9.91
C THR A 374 14.54 -34.80 11.31
N ASN A 375 15.67 -35.49 11.51
CA ASN A 375 16.40 -35.49 12.78
C ASN A 375 16.88 -34.09 13.22
N GLN A 376 16.88 -33.11 12.32
CA GLN A 376 17.25 -31.70 12.59
C GLN A 376 16.04 -30.80 12.91
N GLY A 377 14.85 -31.37 13.08
CA GLY A 377 13.64 -30.63 13.48
C GLY A 377 12.89 -29.92 12.34
N GLY A 378 13.35 -30.04 11.09
CA GLY A 378 12.64 -29.59 9.89
C GLY A 378 11.77 -30.68 9.27
N TYR A 379 10.99 -30.34 8.24
CA TYR A 379 10.22 -31.30 7.45
C TYR A 379 10.90 -31.58 6.11
N GLY A 380 11.05 -32.87 5.79
CA GLY A 380 11.34 -33.33 4.44
C GLY A 380 10.05 -33.59 3.70
N PHE A 381 9.95 -33.13 2.46
CA PHE A 381 8.78 -33.33 1.62
C PHE A 381 9.13 -34.29 0.48
N ARG A 382 8.52 -35.48 0.49
CA ARG A 382 8.68 -36.52 -0.53
C ARG A 382 7.33 -36.84 -1.16
N GLY A 383 7.31 -37.10 -2.46
CA GLY A 383 6.09 -37.53 -3.14
C GLY A 383 6.05 -37.17 -4.62
N ARG A 384 4.82 -36.93 -5.10
CA ARG A 384 4.52 -36.73 -6.52
C ARG A 384 4.61 -35.26 -6.88
N ILE A 385 5.28 -34.98 -7.99
CA ILE A 385 5.39 -33.64 -8.56
C ILE A 385 4.70 -33.56 -9.92
N GLU A 386 3.98 -32.47 -10.13
CA GLU A 386 3.48 -32.02 -11.41
C GLU A 386 4.06 -30.63 -11.68
N ILE A 387 4.74 -30.49 -12.81
CA ILE A 387 5.33 -29.24 -13.27
C ILE A 387 4.68 -28.86 -14.59
N ILE A 388 4.11 -27.66 -14.65
CA ILE A 388 3.46 -27.12 -15.83
C ILE A 388 4.28 -25.92 -16.32
N PHE A 389 4.73 -25.99 -17.57
CA PHE A 389 5.44 -24.91 -18.24
C PHE A 389 4.49 -24.24 -19.22
N SER A 390 4.13 -23.00 -18.94
CA SER A 390 3.17 -22.21 -19.72
C SER A 390 3.85 -21.00 -20.35
N GLY A 391 3.58 -20.71 -21.63
CA GLY A 391 4.20 -19.60 -22.36
C GLY A 391 3.18 -18.65 -22.98
N TYR A 392 3.33 -17.35 -22.75
CA TYR A 392 2.44 -16.28 -23.19
C TYR A 392 3.20 -15.09 -23.80
N GLY A 393 2.60 -14.38 -24.76
CA GLY A 393 3.12 -13.12 -25.30
C GLY A 393 2.27 -11.93 -24.88
N LEU A 394 2.80 -11.10 -23.97
CA LEU A 394 2.10 -9.94 -23.41
C LEU A 394 2.83 -8.64 -23.73
N ASN A 395 2.10 -7.53 -23.76
CA ASN A 395 2.69 -6.18 -23.81
C ASN A 395 2.96 -5.64 -22.39
N GLU A 396 3.70 -4.52 -22.30
CA GLU A 396 4.06 -3.91 -21.02
C GLU A 396 2.86 -3.50 -20.15
N ASP A 397 1.77 -3.01 -20.76
CA ASP A 397 0.57 -2.60 -20.04
C ASP A 397 -0.15 -3.81 -19.43
N GLU A 398 -0.27 -4.89 -20.21
CA GLU A 398 -0.83 -6.17 -19.78
C GLU A 398 -0.03 -6.77 -18.62
N ILE A 399 1.31 -6.71 -18.67
CA ILE A 399 2.18 -7.18 -17.59
C ILE A 399 2.02 -6.33 -16.33
N LYS A 400 1.91 -5.01 -16.47
CA LYS A 400 1.69 -4.11 -15.32
C LYS A 400 0.35 -4.39 -14.64
N ILE A 401 -0.72 -4.58 -15.42
CA ILE A 401 -2.06 -4.92 -14.91
C ILE A 401 -2.05 -6.30 -14.27
N PHE A 402 -1.38 -7.28 -14.88
CA PHE A 402 -1.24 -8.62 -14.33
C PHE A 402 -0.60 -8.60 -12.93
N LYS A 403 0.53 -7.91 -12.78
CA LYS A 403 1.21 -7.77 -11.49
C LYS A 403 0.37 -6.97 -10.48
N SER A 404 -0.29 -5.89 -10.90
CA SER A 404 -1.11 -5.08 -9.98
C SER A 404 -2.34 -5.84 -9.49
N ALA A 405 -2.97 -6.65 -10.35
CA ALA A 405 -4.10 -7.49 -9.99
C ALA A 405 -3.69 -8.57 -8.97
N LEU A 406 -2.58 -9.27 -9.19
CA LEU A 406 -2.08 -10.26 -8.23
C LEU A 406 -1.81 -9.65 -6.85
N LEU A 407 -1.13 -8.50 -6.80
CA LEU A 407 -0.88 -7.79 -5.53
C LEU A 407 -2.17 -7.40 -4.81
N LYS A 408 -3.22 -7.02 -5.55
CA LYS A 408 -4.51 -6.64 -4.97
C LYS A 408 -5.28 -7.82 -4.40
N ASP A 409 -5.19 -8.99 -5.02
CA ASP A 409 -5.82 -10.21 -4.49
C ASP A 409 -5.21 -10.55 -3.12
N ASP A 410 -3.88 -10.58 -3.04
CA ASP A 410 -3.15 -10.84 -1.78
C ASP A 410 -3.52 -9.84 -0.68
N LEU A 411 -3.79 -8.59 -1.02
CA LEU A 411 -4.10 -7.54 -0.03
C LEU A 411 -5.57 -7.47 0.37
N LYS A 412 -6.47 -7.92 -0.50
CA LYS A 412 -7.90 -8.04 -0.17
C LYS A 412 -8.08 -9.01 1.00
N ASP A 413 -7.34 -10.12 0.99
CA ASP A 413 -7.37 -11.13 2.05
C ASP A 413 -6.84 -10.55 3.39
N VAL A 414 -5.78 -9.73 3.36
CA VAL A 414 -5.28 -9.01 4.56
C VAL A 414 -6.30 -8.01 5.11
N LEU A 415 -6.96 -7.29 4.21
CA LEU A 415 -7.91 -6.24 4.54
C LEU A 415 -9.15 -6.80 5.26
N GLN A 416 -9.65 -7.94 4.81
CA GLN A 416 -10.79 -8.63 5.43
C GLN A 416 -10.49 -9.06 6.88
N LEU A 417 -9.23 -9.35 7.21
CA LEU A 417 -8.82 -9.72 8.57
C LEU A 417 -8.79 -8.52 9.54
N VAL A 418 -8.82 -7.28 9.02
CA VAL A 418 -8.61 -6.06 9.83
C VAL A 418 -9.74 -5.02 9.68
N GLU A 419 -10.70 -5.23 8.78
CA GLU A 419 -11.80 -4.30 8.45
C GLU A 419 -12.76 -3.95 9.60
N GLY A 420 -12.53 -4.46 10.81
CA GLY A 420 -13.27 -4.08 12.02
C GLY A 420 -12.99 -2.67 12.57
N ALA A 421 -12.09 -1.85 12.00
CA ALA A 421 -11.74 -0.55 12.59
C ALA A 421 -11.46 0.61 11.59
N THR A 422 -12.41 1.56 11.54
CA THR A 422 -12.16 3.02 11.51
C THR A 422 -11.48 3.68 10.29
N GLY A 423 -11.82 3.32 9.05
CA GLY A 423 -11.29 4.00 7.85
C GLY A 423 -11.58 5.52 7.79
N GLU A 424 -12.84 5.94 8.00
CA GLU A 424 -13.25 7.35 7.82
C GLU A 424 -12.69 8.28 8.92
N SER A 425 -12.68 7.84 10.18
CA SER A 425 -12.16 8.63 11.30
C SER A 425 -10.65 8.86 11.22
N LEU A 426 -9.90 7.92 10.62
CA LEU A 426 -8.45 8.04 10.45
C LEU A 426 -8.08 9.10 9.41
N GLU A 427 -8.83 9.23 8.31
CA GLU A 427 -8.54 10.23 7.27
C GLU A 427 -8.75 11.68 7.77
N VAL A 428 -9.78 11.92 8.59
CA VAL A 428 -10.00 13.23 9.22
C VAL A 428 -8.85 13.56 10.18
N MET A 429 -8.44 12.60 11.00
CA MET A 429 -7.32 12.75 11.93
C MET A 429 -6.00 13.06 11.20
N MET A 430 -5.75 12.43 10.05
CA MET A 430 -4.56 12.69 9.24
C MET A 430 -4.45 14.14 8.79
N LYS A 431 -5.56 14.76 8.40
CA LYS A 431 -5.57 16.17 7.99
C LYS A 431 -5.20 17.10 9.14
N ASP A 432 -5.76 16.83 10.33
CA ASP A 432 -5.47 17.61 11.53
C ASP A 432 -4.00 17.46 11.95
N ILE A 433 -3.45 16.24 11.92
CA ILE A 433 -2.03 15.99 12.22
C ILE A 433 -1.13 16.72 11.23
N ASP A 434 -1.42 16.63 9.93
CA ASP A 434 -0.64 17.32 8.89
C ASP A 434 -0.66 18.84 9.07
N GLU A 435 -1.78 19.42 9.50
CA GLU A 435 -1.89 20.85 9.82
C GLU A 435 -0.92 21.23 10.94
N PHE A 436 -0.96 20.52 12.07
CA PHE A 436 -0.08 20.81 13.21
C PHE A 436 1.38 20.45 12.93
N MET A 437 1.67 19.44 12.12
CA MET A 437 3.05 19.07 11.80
C MET A 437 3.73 20.10 10.88
N LYS A 438 2.98 20.75 9.96
CA LYS A 438 3.53 21.71 8.97
C LYS A 438 3.76 23.13 9.52
N GLU A 439 3.24 23.48 10.69
CA GLU A 439 3.42 24.83 11.25
C GLU A 439 4.89 25.21 11.57
N ASP A 440 5.82 24.26 11.68
CA ASP A 440 7.28 24.52 11.82
C ASP A 440 7.88 25.13 10.54
N GLU A 441 7.41 24.73 9.35
CA GLU A 441 8.02 25.19 8.08
C GLU A 441 7.82 26.69 7.81
N LYS A 442 6.94 27.37 8.56
CA LYS A 442 6.66 28.81 8.38
C LYS A 442 7.49 29.74 9.26
N LYS A 443 8.25 29.24 10.24
CA LYS A 443 9.12 30.07 11.10
C LYS A 443 10.62 29.86 10.91
N GLU A 444 11.04 28.82 10.20
CA GLU A 444 12.42 28.63 9.75
C GLU A 444 12.50 28.85 8.23
N SER A 445 13.03 30.01 7.83
CA SER A 445 13.16 30.36 6.42
C SER A 445 14.18 29.48 5.68
N LYS A 446 13.79 29.01 4.49
CA LYS A 446 14.64 28.71 3.32
C LYS A 446 15.90 27.87 3.60
N GLU A 447 15.73 26.54 3.65
CA GLU A 447 16.76 25.63 3.13
C GLU A 447 16.14 24.25 2.77
N GLU A 448 16.43 23.84 1.54
CA GLU A 448 16.32 22.50 0.92
C GLU A 448 15.21 21.51 1.34
N LYS A 449 14.13 21.48 0.54
CA LYS A 449 13.25 20.30 0.43
C LYS A 449 13.91 19.19 -0.39
N LYS A 450 14.59 18.26 0.29
CA LYS A 450 14.74 16.85 -0.14
C LYS A 450 14.85 15.92 1.07
N SER A 451 13.75 15.24 1.43
CA SER A 451 13.64 13.77 1.45
C SER A 451 12.49 13.29 2.35
N GLY A 452 11.55 12.55 1.77
CA GLY A 452 10.89 11.42 2.44
C GLY A 452 9.96 11.71 3.61
N ASP A 453 9.07 12.70 3.52
CA ASP A 453 7.99 12.83 4.49
C ASP A 453 6.82 11.91 4.10
N VAL A 454 6.98 10.62 4.45
CA VAL A 454 5.91 9.62 4.30
C VAL A 454 4.98 9.73 5.51
N ASN A 455 3.70 9.95 5.23
CA ASN A 455 2.68 10.24 6.23
C ASN A 455 2.54 9.03 7.21
N PRO A 456 2.55 9.25 8.53
CA PRO A 456 2.50 8.21 9.57
C PRO A 456 1.41 7.18 9.42
N PHE A 457 0.23 7.65 9.05
CA PHE A 457 -0.93 6.80 8.85
C PHE A 457 -1.00 6.28 7.42
N SER A 458 -0.26 6.86 6.47
CA SER A 458 -0.10 6.21 5.17
C SER A 458 0.72 4.93 5.27
N GLU A 459 1.66 4.79 6.21
CA GLU A 459 2.33 3.51 6.46
C GLU A 459 1.39 2.49 7.13
N LEU A 460 0.61 2.91 8.14
CA LEU A 460 -0.42 2.06 8.77
C LEU A 460 -1.52 1.68 7.78
N LEU A 461 -2.04 2.64 7.02
CA LEU A 461 -3.01 2.43 5.94
C LEU A 461 -2.37 1.76 4.71
N SER A 462 -1.05 1.74 4.53
CA SER A 462 -0.37 0.92 3.50
C SER A 462 -0.28 -0.55 3.89
N ILE A 463 -0.54 -0.88 5.16
CA ILE A 463 -0.87 -2.25 5.56
C ILE A 463 -2.27 -2.60 5.01
N PHE A 464 -3.14 -1.58 4.85
CA PHE A 464 -4.54 -1.65 4.39
C PHE A 464 -4.78 -1.13 2.96
N LYS A 465 -3.74 -0.80 2.19
CA LYS A 465 -3.84 -0.30 0.81
C LYS A 465 -2.72 -0.95 0.00
N PRO A 466 -2.96 -1.28 -1.28
CA PRO A 466 -1.94 -1.83 -2.15
C PRO A 466 -0.77 -0.90 -2.33
N ASN A 467 0.34 -1.24 -1.68
CA ASN A 467 1.53 -0.42 -1.70
C ASN A 467 2.39 -0.74 -2.91
N LYS A 468 2.70 0.33 -3.66
CA LYS A 468 3.42 0.35 -4.93
C LYS A 468 4.91 0.62 -4.75
N GLU A 469 5.49 0.20 -3.62
CA GLU A 469 6.86 0.55 -3.24
C GLU A 469 7.70 -0.67 -2.89
N GLU A 470 8.08 -1.44 -3.90
CA GLU A 470 9.31 -2.26 -3.91
C GLU A 470 9.94 -2.14 -5.31
N SER A 471 10.83 -1.16 -5.47
CA SER A 471 11.87 -1.05 -6.52
C SER A 471 12.63 0.27 -6.36
N LYS A 472 13.46 0.35 -5.32
CA LYS A 472 14.41 1.47 -5.15
C LYS A 472 15.78 1.22 -5.79
N GLU A 473 16.00 0.08 -6.46
CA GLU A 473 17.26 -0.19 -7.17
C GLU A 473 17.24 0.03 -8.70
N GLU A 474 16.11 0.30 -9.34
CA GLU A 474 16.06 0.55 -10.80
C GLU A 474 15.98 2.04 -11.20
N LYS A 475 16.13 2.97 -10.25
CA LYS A 475 15.89 4.42 -10.47
C LYS A 475 17.02 5.24 -11.12
N LYS A 476 17.89 4.62 -11.92
CA LYS A 476 18.92 5.38 -12.66
C LYS A 476 18.73 5.49 -14.18
N GLU A 477 17.74 4.84 -14.81
CA GLU A 477 17.59 4.96 -16.28
C GLU A 477 16.26 5.56 -16.80
N GLU A 478 15.22 5.78 -15.99
CA GLU A 478 13.98 6.41 -16.48
C GLU A 478 13.80 7.84 -15.95
N LYS A 479 14.47 8.79 -16.60
CA LYS A 479 14.20 10.23 -16.49
C LYS A 479 13.76 10.82 -17.82
N SER A 480 12.74 10.24 -18.45
CA SER A 480 11.95 10.92 -19.47
C SER A 480 10.70 10.12 -19.81
N GLU A 481 9.66 10.22 -19.00
CA GLU A 481 8.27 10.16 -19.48
C GLU A 481 7.32 10.54 -18.34
N LYS A 482 6.28 11.30 -18.69
CA LYS A 482 5.33 11.95 -17.78
C LYS A 482 4.59 10.90 -16.95
N LYS A 483 4.49 11.14 -15.63
CA LYS A 483 3.64 10.38 -14.70
C LYS A 483 2.16 10.55 -15.08
N GLU A 484 1.59 9.60 -15.82
CA GLU A 484 0.15 9.30 -15.72
C GLU A 484 -0.08 8.42 -14.49
N GLU A 485 -1.05 8.80 -13.65
CA GLU A 485 -1.56 7.95 -12.58
C GLU A 485 -2.16 6.67 -13.18
N PHE A 486 -1.69 5.52 -12.71
CA PHE A 486 -2.09 4.21 -13.22
C PHE A 486 -3.51 3.87 -12.76
N ASN A 487 -4.46 3.78 -13.70
CA ASN A 487 -5.85 3.41 -13.43
C ASN A 487 -6.10 1.95 -13.83
N ASP A 488 -6.30 1.07 -12.85
CA ASP A 488 -6.53 -0.38 -13.07
C ASP A 488 -7.85 -0.70 -13.80
N LYS A 489 -8.70 0.31 -14.08
CA LYS A 489 -9.93 0.18 -14.88
C LYS A 489 -9.76 0.57 -16.35
N LYS A 490 -8.56 0.93 -16.80
CA LYS A 490 -8.32 1.32 -18.20
C LYS A 490 -8.39 0.07 -19.09
N ILE A 491 -9.33 0.06 -20.03
CA ILE A 491 -9.42 -0.98 -21.07
C ILE A 491 -8.18 -0.86 -21.96
N ILE A 492 -7.46 -1.96 -22.14
CA ILE A 492 -6.26 -1.99 -22.98
C ILE A 492 -6.70 -1.87 -24.45
N PRO A 493 -6.17 -0.90 -25.22
CA PRO A 493 -6.53 -0.74 -26.62
C PRO A 493 -6.18 -1.99 -27.45
N LYS A 494 -6.92 -2.17 -28.55
CA LYS A 494 -6.62 -3.19 -29.55
C LYS A 494 -5.27 -2.91 -30.20
N ASP A 495 -4.61 -3.99 -30.64
CA ASP A 495 -3.31 -3.87 -31.30
C ASP A 495 -3.49 -3.34 -32.72
N SER A 496 -2.58 -2.48 -33.14
CA SER A 496 -2.44 -2.11 -34.55
C SER A 496 -1.90 -3.30 -35.38
N GLN A 497 -1.99 -3.22 -36.70
CA GLN A 497 -1.54 -4.32 -37.58
C GLN A 497 -0.06 -4.69 -37.38
N VAL A 498 0.80 -3.72 -37.08
CA VAL A 498 2.24 -3.94 -36.80
C VAL A 498 2.43 -4.52 -35.40
N GLU A 499 1.66 -4.05 -34.42
CA GLU A 499 1.67 -4.59 -33.06
C GLU A 499 1.17 -6.04 -32.99
N GLU A 500 0.21 -6.44 -33.83
CA GLU A 500 -0.21 -7.83 -33.96
C GLU A 500 0.91 -8.74 -34.48
N LEU A 501 1.77 -8.25 -35.37
CA LEU A 501 2.95 -8.97 -35.86
C LEU A 501 3.99 -9.12 -34.75
N LEU A 502 4.31 -8.03 -34.05
CA LEU A 502 5.20 -8.02 -32.89
C LEU A 502 4.72 -8.99 -31.81
N ARG A 503 3.41 -8.98 -31.50
CA ARG A 503 2.81 -9.93 -30.55
C ARG A 503 2.94 -11.36 -31.03
N SER A 504 2.66 -11.64 -32.30
CA SER A 504 2.78 -12.99 -32.86
C SER A 504 4.19 -13.54 -32.67
N GLN A 505 5.23 -12.73 -32.92
CA GLN A 505 6.62 -13.15 -32.71
C GLN A 505 6.97 -13.30 -31.22
N ALA A 506 6.51 -12.38 -30.37
CA ALA A 506 6.70 -12.49 -28.93
C ALA A 506 6.06 -13.76 -28.34
N ILE A 507 4.90 -14.19 -28.87
CA ILE A 507 4.26 -15.47 -28.53
C ILE A 507 5.14 -16.63 -28.96
N ILE A 508 5.58 -16.68 -30.22
CA ILE A 508 6.45 -17.77 -30.72
C ILE A 508 7.73 -17.87 -29.86
N GLY A 509 8.33 -16.73 -29.53
CA GLY A 509 9.47 -16.65 -28.61
C GLY A 509 9.15 -17.16 -27.21
N ALA A 510 7.95 -16.92 -26.69
CA ALA A 510 7.51 -17.46 -25.39
C ALA A 510 7.34 -18.98 -25.45
N ARG A 511 6.74 -19.51 -26.53
CA ARG A 511 6.57 -20.95 -26.73
C ARG A 511 7.91 -21.67 -26.82
N ARG A 512 8.85 -21.15 -27.60
CA ARG A 512 10.21 -21.70 -27.72
C ARG A 512 10.92 -21.75 -26.37
N ARG A 513 10.88 -20.66 -25.62
CA ARG A 513 11.51 -20.59 -24.28
C ARG A 513 10.85 -21.55 -23.29
N ALA A 514 9.52 -21.61 -23.24
CA ALA A 514 8.80 -22.54 -22.37
C ALA A 514 9.08 -24.01 -22.72
N TYR A 515 9.13 -24.35 -24.01
CA TYR A 515 9.50 -25.70 -24.45
C TYR A 515 10.96 -26.03 -24.15
N ARG A 516 11.88 -25.10 -24.42
CA ARG A 516 13.32 -25.27 -24.13
C ARG A 516 13.55 -25.55 -22.65
N LEU A 517 12.92 -24.78 -21.76
CA LEU A 517 13.04 -24.99 -20.31
C LEU A 517 12.51 -26.37 -19.89
N TYR A 518 11.35 -26.77 -20.43
CA TYR A 518 10.78 -28.10 -20.23
C TYR A 518 11.72 -29.22 -20.73
N ASP A 519 12.29 -29.07 -21.92
CA ASP A 519 13.16 -30.05 -22.55
C ASP A 519 14.51 -30.18 -21.84
N LEU A 520 15.13 -29.06 -21.48
CA LEU A 520 16.36 -29.03 -20.67
C LEU A 520 16.15 -29.69 -19.31
N TYR A 521 15.00 -29.45 -18.67
CA TYR A 521 14.66 -30.10 -17.41
C TYR A 521 14.50 -31.61 -17.59
N LYS A 522 13.84 -32.05 -18.66
CA LYS A 522 13.76 -33.49 -18.98
C LYS A 522 15.12 -34.12 -19.22
N LYS A 523 16.00 -33.44 -19.98
CA LYS A 523 17.38 -33.89 -20.21
C LYS A 523 18.16 -34.02 -18.90
N SER A 524 18.03 -33.06 -17.98
CA SER A 524 18.72 -33.13 -16.67
C SER A 524 18.24 -34.30 -15.80
N LYS A 525 17.03 -34.80 -16.05
CA LYS A 525 16.46 -36.00 -15.42
C LYS A 525 16.66 -37.29 -16.19
N GLY A 526 17.37 -37.26 -17.32
CA GLY A 526 17.56 -38.43 -18.19
C GLY A 526 16.27 -38.94 -18.85
N LEU A 527 15.24 -38.08 -18.94
CA LEU A 527 13.97 -38.42 -19.57
C LEU A 527 14.05 -38.29 -21.10
N PHE A 528 13.21 -39.04 -21.80
CA PHE A 528 13.14 -38.98 -23.27
C PHE A 528 12.84 -37.57 -23.76
N THR A 529 13.70 -37.06 -24.63
CA THR A 529 13.57 -35.75 -25.27
C THR A 529 13.50 -35.92 -26.78
N VAL A 530 12.74 -35.05 -27.44
CA VAL A 530 12.70 -35.03 -28.90
C VAL A 530 13.95 -34.26 -29.34
N PRO A 531 14.77 -34.76 -30.29
CA PRO A 531 15.99 -34.10 -30.72
C PRO A 531 15.75 -32.63 -31.10
N ASP A 532 16.72 -31.78 -30.76
CA ASP A 532 16.63 -30.33 -30.70
C ASP A 532 15.82 -29.69 -31.84
N LEU A 533 14.75 -28.97 -31.47
CA LEU A 533 14.28 -27.82 -32.22
C LEU A 533 15.35 -26.71 -32.06
N VAL A 534 16.40 -26.77 -32.88
CA VAL A 534 17.47 -25.76 -32.94
C VAL A 534 16.89 -24.38 -33.27
#